data_AF-H0JYP1-F1
#
_entry.id   AF-H0JYP1-F1
#
_cell.length_a   1.000
_cell.length_b   1.000
_cell.length_c   1.000
_cell.angle_alpha   90.00
_cell.angle_beta   90.00
_cell.angle_gamma   90.00
#
_symmetry.space_group_name_H-M   'P 1'
#
loop_
_entity.id
_entity.type
_entity.pdbx_description
1 polymer ?
#
loop_
_entity_poly.entity_id
_entity_poly.type
_entity_poly.pdbx_seq_one_letter_code
_entity_poly.pdbx_strand_id
1 'polypeptide(L)'
;MARIQLRRGTATEWAAENPVLAPGEVGVELDTGYMKVGNGTATWTARPYQQGPRGLSAYEVAVAGGFEGTESQWLASLASTVPGPPGDGLQIDGTVATYADLPAGGVVEGEMWLTLDTGRLYIYDGTAFPPEVDGIDVKGPPGTTSWDGITDKPSTFPPAAHTHTWDSITEKPAVIAAGSSATAARDAIGAFAASLAPALVSTLPATPTPGKLYCLPES
;
A
#
# COMPACT_ATOMS: atom_id res chain seq x y z
N MET A 1 -58.97 -40.43 -21.46
CA MET A 1 -58.04 -40.75 -20.36
C MET A 1 -58.77 -40.53 -19.05
N ALA A 2 -58.78 -41.50 -18.14
CA ALA A 2 -59.38 -41.32 -16.82
C ALA A 2 -58.43 -40.51 -15.92
N ARG A 3 -58.94 -39.50 -15.22
CA ARG A 3 -58.19 -38.70 -14.24
C ARG A 3 -58.69 -39.06 -12.86
N ILE A 4 -57.81 -39.55 -11.99
CA ILE A 4 -58.13 -39.74 -10.57
C ILE A 4 -58.25 -38.34 -9.94
N GLN A 5 -59.33 -38.10 -9.19
CA GLN A 5 -59.50 -36.91 -8.36
C GLN A 5 -59.45 -37.34 -6.90
N LEU A 6 -58.45 -36.83 -6.17
CA LEU A 6 -58.36 -37.00 -4.73
C LEU A 6 -59.26 -36.00 -4.03
N ARG A 7 -59.70 -36.36 -2.83
CA ARG A 7 -60.40 -35.45 -1.94
C ARG A 7 -59.42 -34.37 -1.49
N ARG A 8 -59.80 -33.09 -1.60
CA ARG A 8 -58.87 -31.96 -1.46
C ARG A 8 -59.58 -30.71 -0.94
N GLY A 9 -58.87 -29.87 -0.21
CA GLY A 9 -59.34 -28.62 0.41
C GLY A 9 -58.18 -27.90 1.09
N THR A 10 -58.40 -26.72 1.67
CA THR A 10 -57.41 -26.04 2.53
C THR A 10 -57.34 -26.71 3.90
N ALA A 11 -56.24 -26.52 4.63
CA ALA A 11 -56.09 -27.03 6.00
C ALA A 11 -57.21 -26.55 6.94
N THR A 12 -57.70 -25.32 6.70
CA THR A 12 -58.81 -24.74 7.48
C THR A 12 -60.14 -25.42 7.18
N GLU A 13 -60.45 -25.66 5.90
CA GLU A 13 -61.67 -26.38 5.50
C GLU A 13 -61.66 -27.82 6.01
N TRP A 14 -60.52 -28.51 5.89
CA TRP A 14 -60.36 -29.87 6.42
C TRP A 14 -60.51 -29.95 7.93
N ALA A 15 -59.97 -28.97 8.67
CA ALA A 15 -60.11 -28.90 10.12
C ALA A 15 -61.55 -28.57 10.55
N ALA A 16 -62.28 -27.76 9.78
CA ALA A 16 -63.67 -27.39 10.05
C ALA A 16 -64.64 -28.54 9.76
N GLU A 17 -64.48 -29.24 8.64
CA GLU A 17 -65.31 -30.42 8.31
C GLU A 17 -64.95 -31.65 9.15
N ASN A 18 -63.65 -31.81 9.45
CA ASN A 18 -63.07 -32.89 10.24
C ASN A 18 -63.64 -34.31 9.94
N PRO A 19 -63.72 -34.74 8.67
CA PRO A 19 -64.36 -36.00 8.31
C PRO A 19 -63.52 -37.23 8.69
N VAL A 20 -64.17 -38.40 8.79
CA VAL A 20 -63.50 -39.71 8.85
C VAL A 20 -63.30 -40.21 7.42
N LEU A 21 -62.05 -40.34 6.99
CA LEU A 21 -61.70 -40.88 5.67
C LEU A 21 -61.72 -42.41 5.70
N ALA A 22 -62.19 -43.02 4.62
CA ALA A 22 -62.24 -44.48 4.47
C ALA A 22 -60.83 -45.10 4.54
N PRO A 23 -60.70 -46.41 4.86
CA PRO A 23 -59.40 -47.07 4.88
C PRO A 23 -58.69 -46.93 3.54
N GLY A 24 -57.49 -46.35 3.55
CA GLY A 24 -56.68 -46.12 2.34
C GLY A 24 -57.07 -44.90 1.50
N GLU A 25 -58.11 -44.16 1.87
CA GLU A 25 -58.50 -42.92 1.18
C GLU A 25 -57.48 -41.80 1.46
N VAL A 26 -56.98 -41.14 0.41
CA VAL A 26 -56.02 -40.02 0.52
C VAL A 26 -56.77 -38.70 0.48
N GLY A 27 -56.56 -37.86 1.50
CA GLY A 27 -56.96 -36.46 1.51
C GLY A 27 -55.76 -35.53 1.42
N VAL A 28 -55.90 -34.43 0.69
CA VAL A 28 -54.83 -33.47 0.40
C VAL A 28 -55.19 -32.06 0.86
N GLU A 29 -54.30 -31.43 1.61
CA GLU A 29 -54.33 -29.99 1.91
C GLU A 29 -53.66 -29.22 0.78
N LEU A 30 -54.42 -28.36 0.10
CA LEU A 30 -53.96 -27.64 -1.10
C LEU A 30 -53.04 -26.46 -0.79
N ASP A 31 -53.14 -25.90 0.42
CA ASP A 31 -52.42 -24.72 0.89
C ASP A 31 -51.11 -25.09 1.61
N THR A 32 -51.08 -26.20 2.34
CA THR A 32 -49.87 -26.68 3.04
C THR A 32 -49.07 -27.71 2.24
N GLY A 33 -49.71 -28.35 1.25
CA GLY A 33 -49.13 -29.45 0.49
C GLY A 33 -49.07 -30.78 1.25
N TYR A 34 -49.59 -30.85 2.47
CA TYR A 34 -49.63 -32.08 3.24
C TYR A 34 -50.77 -33.01 2.81
N MET A 35 -50.59 -34.30 3.09
CA MET A 35 -51.63 -35.31 2.87
C MET A 35 -51.79 -36.20 4.10
N LYS A 36 -53.00 -36.73 4.27
CA LYS A 36 -53.29 -37.77 5.26
C LYS A 36 -54.03 -38.92 4.59
N VAL A 37 -53.83 -40.12 5.14
CA VAL A 37 -54.50 -41.34 4.67
C VAL A 37 -55.49 -41.79 5.73
N GLY A 38 -56.70 -42.13 5.31
CA GLY A 38 -57.78 -42.62 6.16
C GLY A 38 -57.55 -44.05 6.65
N ASN A 39 -58.09 -44.34 7.84
CA ASN A 39 -58.15 -45.69 8.42
C ASN A 39 -59.60 -46.16 8.65
N GLY A 40 -60.60 -45.36 8.24
CA GLY A 40 -62.02 -45.64 8.42
C GLY A 40 -62.57 -45.36 9.83
N THR A 41 -61.76 -44.87 10.78
CA THR A 41 -62.20 -44.71 12.18
C THR A 41 -61.83 -43.37 12.81
N ALA A 42 -60.66 -42.81 12.49
CA ALA A 42 -60.20 -41.53 13.06
C ALA A 42 -60.54 -40.35 12.15
N THR A 43 -60.91 -39.21 12.75
CA THR A 43 -61.20 -37.96 12.04
C THR A 43 -59.92 -37.30 11.50
N TRP A 44 -60.05 -36.43 10.50
CA TRP A 44 -58.92 -35.73 9.86
C TRP A 44 -57.92 -35.12 10.84
N THR A 45 -58.37 -34.41 11.87
CA THR A 45 -57.50 -33.73 12.85
C THR A 45 -56.71 -34.71 13.73
N ALA A 46 -57.26 -35.89 13.99
CA ALA A 46 -56.61 -36.95 14.77
C ALA A 46 -55.63 -37.80 13.94
N ARG A 47 -55.52 -37.57 12.62
CA ARG A 47 -54.63 -38.32 11.74
C ARG A 47 -53.26 -37.65 11.62
N PRO A 48 -52.17 -38.44 11.60
CA PRO A 48 -50.84 -37.92 11.30
C PRO A 48 -50.70 -37.61 9.81
N TYR A 49 -49.91 -36.58 9.49
CA TYR A 49 -49.45 -36.34 8.13
C TYR A 49 -48.57 -37.49 7.64
N GLN A 50 -48.68 -37.80 6.36
CA GLN A 50 -47.74 -38.72 5.73
C GLN A 50 -46.42 -37.97 5.48
N GLN A 51 -45.35 -38.47 6.09
CA GLN A 51 -44.01 -37.97 5.91
C GLN A 51 -43.08 -39.15 5.65
N GLY A 52 -42.06 -38.95 4.81
CA GLY A 52 -41.01 -39.95 4.62
C GLY A 52 -40.16 -40.12 5.88
N PRO A 53 -39.32 -41.16 5.93
CA PRO A 53 -38.26 -41.23 6.95
C PRO A 53 -37.45 -39.94 6.94
N ARG A 54 -37.07 -39.44 8.11
CA ARG A 54 -36.10 -38.34 8.17
C ARG A 54 -34.80 -38.76 7.49
N GLY A 55 -34.18 -37.85 6.76
CA GLY A 55 -32.83 -38.04 6.26
C GLY A 55 -31.84 -38.18 7.41
N LEU A 56 -30.66 -38.74 7.13
CA LEU A 56 -29.54 -38.74 8.06
C LEU A 56 -29.05 -37.31 8.27
N SER A 57 -28.70 -36.96 9.51
CA SER A 57 -27.97 -35.73 9.81
C SER A 57 -26.52 -35.84 9.33
N ALA A 58 -25.84 -34.70 9.15
CA ALA A 58 -24.43 -34.69 8.78
C ALA A 58 -23.54 -35.43 9.81
N TYR A 59 -23.89 -35.36 11.10
CA TYR A 59 -23.25 -36.16 12.15
C TYR A 59 -23.51 -37.66 12.00
N GLU A 60 -24.76 -38.08 11.72
CA GLU A 60 -25.08 -39.49 11.47
C GLU A 60 -24.32 -40.05 10.25
N VAL A 61 -24.13 -39.23 9.21
CA VAL A 61 -23.28 -39.57 8.06
C VAL A 61 -21.81 -39.68 8.46
N ALA A 62 -21.31 -38.79 9.31
CA ALA A 62 -19.93 -38.84 9.81
C ALA A 62 -19.68 -40.11 10.62
N VAL A 63 -20.60 -40.49 11.51
CA VAL A 63 -20.53 -41.74 12.28
C VAL A 63 -20.54 -42.96 11.36
N ALA A 64 -21.41 -42.97 10.33
CA ALA A 64 -21.40 -44.01 9.31
C ALA A 64 -20.08 -44.07 8.51
N GLY A 65 -19.40 -42.93 8.38
CA GLY A 65 -18.07 -42.81 7.77
C GLY A 65 -16.89 -43.15 8.70
N GLY A 66 -17.16 -43.61 9.94
CA GLY A 66 -16.12 -44.01 10.89
C GLY A 66 -15.74 -42.95 11.92
N PHE A 67 -16.51 -41.87 12.06
CA PHE A 67 -16.32 -40.93 13.17
C PHE A 67 -16.75 -41.56 14.50
N GLU A 68 -15.79 -41.67 15.44
CA GLU A 68 -16.03 -42.11 16.80
C GLU A 68 -16.03 -40.90 17.74
N GLY A 69 -17.20 -40.51 18.24
CA GLY A 69 -17.34 -39.37 19.13
C GLY A 69 -18.80 -38.93 19.25
N THR A 70 -19.05 -37.91 20.08
CA THR A 70 -20.36 -37.27 20.23
C THR A 70 -20.58 -36.17 19.19
N GLU A 71 -21.83 -35.75 18.97
CA GLU A 71 -22.16 -34.62 18.10
C GLU A 71 -21.44 -33.33 18.52
N SER A 72 -21.27 -33.10 19.82
CA SER A 72 -20.52 -31.96 20.33
C SER A 72 -19.03 -32.01 19.97
N GLN A 73 -18.42 -33.21 20.02
CA GLN A 73 -17.02 -33.40 19.59
C GLN A 73 -16.87 -33.26 18.08
N TRP A 74 -17.86 -33.72 17.32
CA TRP A 74 -17.91 -33.54 15.87
C TRP A 74 -18.00 -32.06 15.50
N LEU A 75 -18.90 -31.30 16.13
CA LEU A 75 -19.01 -29.85 15.94
C LEU A 75 -17.72 -29.12 16.32
N ALA A 76 -17.07 -29.52 17.42
CA ALA A 76 -15.77 -28.97 17.82
C ALA A 76 -14.67 -29.25 16.77
N SER A 77 -14.71 -30.41 16.10
CA SER A 77 -13.77 -30.73 15.02
C SER A 77 -13.98 -29.88 13.76
N LEU A 78 -15.23 -29.51 13.46
CA LEU A 78 -15.54 -28.60 12.34
C LEU A 78 -15.19 -27.14 12.66
N ALA A 79 -15.25 -26.77 13.94
CA ALA A 79 -14.96 -25.42 14.42
C ALA A 79 -13.46 -25.08 14.47
N SER A 80 -12.55 -26.02 14.14
CA SER A 80 -11.13 -25.71 14.08
C SER A 80 -10.77 -24.93 12.82
N THR A 81 -11.09 -23.63 12.80
CA THR A 81 -10.25 -22.64 12.13
C THR A 81 -9.03 -22.38 13.03
N VAL A 82 -8.18 -23.38 13.21
CA VAL A 82 -6.84 -23.11 13.73
C VAL A 82 -6.00 -22.87 12.49
N PRO A 83 -5.81 -21.62 12.01
CA PRO A 83 -4.62 -21.31 11.25
C PRO A 83 -3.46 -21.98 11.96
N GLY A 84 -2.67 -22.77 11.24
CA GLY A 84 -1.45 -23.32 11.81
C GLY A 84 -0.68 -22.19 12.52
N PRO A 85 0.05 -22.47 13.60
CA PRO A 85 0.88 -21.46 14.23
C PRO A 85 1.67 -20.73 13.13
N PRO A 86 1.81 -19.40 13.18
CA PRO A 86 2.63 -18.67 12.21
C PRO A 86 3.96 -19.40 12.08
N GLY A 87 4.33 -19.81 10.87
CA GLY A 87 5.64 -20.42 10.67
C GLY A 87 6.73 -19.46 11.17
N ASP A 88 7.77 -19.99 11.80
CA ASP A 88 8.93 -19.17 12.15
C ASP A 88 9.49 -18.58 10.86
N GLY A 89 9.57 -17.25 10.78
CA GLY A 89 10.17 -16.56 9.63
C GLY A 89 11.65 -16.90 9.50
N LEU A 90 12.27 -16.55 8.35
CA LEU A 90 13.72 -16.65 8.17
C LEU A 90 14.41 -15.84 9.28
N GLN A 91 15.16 -16.53 10.15
CA GLN A 91 15.96 -15.90 11.20
C GLN A 91 17.33 -15.53 10.64
N ILE A 92 17.80 -14.33 10.93
CA ILE A 92 19.20 -13.95 10.70
C ILE A 92 19.79 -13.73 12.09
N ASP A 93 20.61 -14.69 12.53
CA ASP A 93 21.15 -14.72 13.89
C ASP A 93 22.19 -13.62 14.13
N GLY A 94 22.89 -13.19 13.07
CA GLY A 94 23.90 -12.14 13.18
C GLY A 94 24.26 -11.43 11.88
N THR A 95 24.93 -10.28 12.01
CA THR A 95 25.51 -9.55 10.88
C THR A 95 26.96 -9.19 11.15
N VAL A 96 27.82 -9.33 10.15
CA VAL A 96 29.24 -8.96 10.20
C VAL A 96 29.61 -8.04 9.03
N ALA A 97 30.70 -7.28 9.17
CA ALA A 97 31.11 -6.32 8.14
C ALA A 97 31.58 -7.03 6.86
N THR A 98 32.42 -8.05 7.01
CA THR A 98 33.00 -8.83 5.90
C THR A 98 32.98 -10.33 6.20
N TYR A 99 33.27 -11.17 5.20
CA TYR A 99 33.37 -12.62 5.39
C TYR A 99 34.45 -13.02 6.43
N ALA A 100 35.55 -12.28 6.51
CA ALA A 100 36.64 -12.55 7.46
C ALA A 100 36.25 -12.33 8.93
N ASP A 101 35.16 -11.60 9.17
CA ASP A 101 34.64 -11.29 10.50
C ASP A 101 33.64 -12.34 11.01
N LEU A 102 33.33 -13.38 10.20
CA LEU A 102 32.44 -14.45 10.62
C LEU A 102 32.99 -15.20 11.85
N PRO A 103 32.13 -15.62 12.79
CA PRO A 103 32.60 -16.24 14.01
C PRO A 103 33.32 -17.57 13.73
N ALA A 104 34.55 -17.71 14.24
CA ALA A 104 35.37 -18.90 14.04
C ALA A 104 34.95 -20.10 14.91
N GLY A 105 33.98 -19.91 15.82
CA GLY A 105 33.47 -20.95 16.72
C GLY A 105 32.39 -20.41 17.65
N GLY A 106 31.71 -21.32 18.36
CA GLY A 106 30.55 -20.97 19.20
C GLY A 106 29.25 -20.74 18.41
N VAL A 107 29.24 -21.15 17.14
CA VAL A 107 28.11 -21.08 16.22
C VAL A 107 27.45 -22.45 16.17
N VAL A 108 26.12 -22.51 16.31
CA VAL A 108 25.37 -23.76 16.19
C VAL A 108 25.12 -24.09 14.72
N GLU A 109 25.12 -25.38 14.37
CA GLU A 109 24.69 -25.85 13.05
C GLU A 109 23.34 -25.23 12.67
N GLY A 110 23.27 -24.63 11.48
CA GLY A 110 22.08 -23.95 10.97
C GLY A 110 21.99 -22.45 11.28
N GLU A 111 22.88 -21.87 12.10
CA GLU A 111 22.89 -20.42 12.32
C GLU A 111 23.20 -19.65 11.04
N MET A 112 22.45 -18.57 10.84
CA MET A 112 22.45 -17.74 9.65
C MET A 112 23.13 -16.39 9.91
N TRP A 113 24.15 -16.07 9.11
CA TRP A 113 24.93 -14.83 9.25
C TRP A 113 25.00 -14.04 7.95
N LEU A 114 24.74 -12.73 8.03
CA LEU A 114 24.77 -11.82 6.88
C LEU A 114 26.06 -10.98 6.86
N THR A 115 26.72 -10.92 5.71
CA THR A 115 27.82 -10.00 5.44
C THR A 115 27.31 -8.68 4.86
N LEU A 116 27.76 -7.54 5.39
CA LEU A 116 27.22 -6.22 5.01
C LEU A 116 27.85 -5.65 3.74
N ASP A 117 29.11 -5.98 3.46
CA ASP A 117 29.88 -5.55 2.29
C ASP A 117 29.35 -6.14 0.98
N THR A 118 29.12 -7.45 0.95
CA THR A 118 28.61 -8.18 -0.22
C THR A 118 27.10 -8.40 -0.17
N GLY A 119 26.49 -8.35 1.02
CA GLY A 119 25.08 -8.66 1.19
C GLY A 119 24.76 -10.15 1.08
N ARG A 120 25.76 -11.02 1.31
CA ARG A 120 25.61 -12.48 1.22
C ARG A 120 25.29 -13.10 2.56
N LEU A 121 24.35 -14.04 2.54
CA LEU A 121 23.95 -14.87 3.67
C LEU A 121 24.77 -16.17 3.67
N TYR A 122 25.26 -16.55 4.84
CA TYR A 122 26.00 -17.79 5.08
C TYR A 122 25.29 -18.60 6.16
N ILE A 123 25.24 -19.92 5.97
CA ILE A 123 24.65 -20.86 6.92
C ILE A 123 25.78 -21.74 7.45
N TYR A 124 25.93 -21.82 8.76
CA TYR A 124 26.95 -22.65 9.39
C TYR A 124 26.59 -24.13 9.31
N ASP A 125 27.49 -24.99 8.83
CA ASP A 125 27.22 -26.42 8.63
C ASP A 125 27.51 -27.30 9.87
N GLY A 126 27.81 -26.68 11.00
CA GLY A 126 28.22 -27.34 12.24
C GLY A 126 29.74 -27.49 12.38
N THR A 127 30.50 -27.21 11.34
CA THR A 127 31.97 -27.25 11.34
C THR A 127 32.61 -25.95 10.87
N ALA A 128 32.11 -25.35 9.80
CA ALA A 128 32.60 -24.11 9.22
C ALA A 128 31.49 -23.36 8.48
N PHE A 129 31.75 -22.08 8.20
CA PHE A 129 31.00 -21.38 7.16
C PHE A 129 31.49 -21.85 5.78
N PRO A 130 30.59 -21.97 4.79
CA PRO A 130 30.95 -22.33 3.43
C PRO A 130 31.81 -21.22 2.80
N PRO A 131 32.68 -21.54 1.82
CA PRO A 131 33.54 -20.57 1.16
C PRO A 131 32.79 -19.31 0.72
N GLU A 132 33.45 -18.15 0.75
CA GLU A 132 32.85 -16.84 0.44
C GLU A 132 32.09 -16.82 -0.91
N VAL A 133 32.62 -17.52 -1.91
CA VAL A 133 32.01 -17.63 -3.24
C VAL A 133 30.67 -18.35 -3.25
N ASP A 134 30.43 -19.21 -2.26
CA ASP A 134 29.22 -20.04 -2.12
C ASP A 134 28.13 -19.34 -1.27
N GLY A 135 28.38 -18.10 -0.83
CA GLY A 135 27.39 -17.28 -0.11
C GLY A 135 26.13 -16.99 -0.94
N ILE A 136 24.98 -16.95 -0.27
CA ILE A 136 23.67 -16.73 -0.90
C ILE A 136 23.43 -15.24 -1.06
N ASP A 137 23.28 -14.75 -2.29
CA ASP A 137 22.92 -13.35 -2.57
C ASP A 137 21.48 -13.06 -2.11
N VAL A 138 21.32 -12.33 -1.00
CA VAL A 138 20.00 -11.94 -0.47
C VAL A 138 19.65 -10.48 -0.76
N LYS A 139 20.62 -9.69 -1.23
CA LYS A 139 20.40 -8.33 -1.75
C LYS A 139 20.40 -8.36 -3.27
N GLY A 140 19.44 -7.67 -3.89
CA GLY A 140 19.50 -7.40 -5.32
C GLY A 140 20.75 -6.56 -5.67
N PRO A 141 21.16 -6.53 -6.95
CA PRO A 141 22.28 -5.71 -7.39
C PRO A 141 22.11 -4.28 -6.89
N PRO A 142 23.18 -3.62 -6.37
CA PRO A 142 23.10 -2.22 -5.99
C PRO A 142 22.49 -1.40 -7.14
N GLY A 143 21.44 -0.63 -6.86
CA GLY A 143 20.89 0.30 -7.84
C GLY A 143 21.98 1.27 -8.30
N THR A 144 22.07 1.53 -9.60
CA THR A 144 23.03 2.52 -10.13
C THR A 144 22.70 3.93 -9.63
N THR A 145 23.70 4.62 -9.11
CA THR A 145 23.63 6.07 -8.81
C THR A 145 24.20 6.92 -9.94
N SER A 146 24.85 6.30 -10.93
CA SER A 146 25.31 6.98 -12.14
C SER A 146 24.17 7.08 -13.16
N TRP A 147 24.05 8.25 -13.79
CA TRP A 147 23.13 8.49 -14.91
C TRP A 147 23.33 7.50 -16.06
N ASP A 148 24.56 7.00 -16.25
CA ASP A 148 24.89 6.04 -17.30
C ASP A 148 24.29 4.65 -17.04
N GLY A 149 24.04 4.29 -15.78
CA GLY A 149 23.45 3.00 -15.43
C GLY A 149 21.91 2.99 -15.42
N ILE A 150 21.25 4.14 -15.56
CA ILE A 150 19.78 4.21 -15.54
C ILE A 150 19.23 3.71 -16.88
N THR A 151 18.63 2.51 -16.88
CA THR A 151 17.84 1.99 -18.00
C THR A 151 16.51 2.76 -18.16
N ASP A 152 15.97 2.81 -19.38
CA ASP A 152 14.73 3.54 -19.74
C ASP A 152 14.75 5.07 -19.54
N LYS A 153 15.95 5.67 -19.45
CA LYS A 153 16.09 7.13 -19.45
C LYS A 153 15.56 7.75 -20.76
N PRO A 154 14.91 8.93 -20.74
CA PRO A 154 14.41 9.59 -21.94
C PRO A 154 15.52 9.81 -22.98
N SER A 155 15.39 9.17 -24.15
CA SER A 155 16.34 9.33 -25.26
C SER A 155 16.14 10.65 -26.03
N THR A 156 14.96 11.26 -25.91
CA THR A 156 14.56 12.44 -26.68
C THR A 156 14.95 13.77 -26.02
N PHE A 157 15.31 13.75 -24.73
CA PHE A 157 15.74 14.95 -23.99
C PHE A 157 16.92 14.64 -23.03
N PRO A 158 18.08 14.22 -23.54
CA PRO A 158 19.26 14.06 -22.70
C PRO A 158 19.68 15.44 -22.15
N PRO A 159 19.92 15.59 -20.83
CA PRO A 159 20.37 16.86 -20.27
C PRO A 159 21.75 17.22 -20.84
N ALA A 160 21.84 18.36 -21.53
CA ALA A 160 23.09 18.88 -22.08
C ALA A 160 23.59 20.05 -21.22
N ALA A 161 24.91 20.06 -20.96
CA ALA A 161 25.56 21.22 -20.38
C ALA A 161 25.32 22.43 -21.30
N HIS A 162 24.82 23.52 -20.73
CA HIS A 162 24.63 24.77 -21.44
C HIS A 162 24.99 25.94 -20.51
N THR A 163 25.22 27.08 -21.14
CA THR A 163 25.59 28.31 -20.44
C THR A 163 24.51 29.35 -20.63
N HIS A 164 24.20 30.06 -19.57
CA HIS A 164 23.37 31.26 -19.64
C HIS A 164 24.27 32.49 -19.75
N THR A 165 23.93 33.40 -20.67
CA THR A 165 24.50 34.73 -20.64
C THR A 165 23.87 35.52 -19.50
N TRP A 166 24.61 36.47 -18.93
CA TRP A 166 24.09 37.36 -17.88
C TRP A 166 22.85 38.15 -18.32
N ASP A 167 22.64 38.32 -19.62
CA ASP A 167 21.46 38.99 -20.18
C ASP A 167 20.20 38.14 -20.17
N SER A 168 20.33 36.81 -20.07
CA SER A 168 19.18 35.90 -20.00
C SER A 168 18.57 35.78 -18.60
N ILE A 169 19.16 36.43 -17.59
CA ILE A 169 18.70 36.39 -16.20
C ILE A 169 17.80 37.61 -15.94
N THR A 170 16.51 37.39 -15.73
CA THR A 170 15.57 38.41 -15.25
C THR A 170 15.81 38.71 -13.77
N GLU A 171 15.48 39.93 -13.31
CA GLU A 171 15.65 40.36 -11.91
C GLU A 171 17.11 40.37 -11.40
N LYS A 172 18.09 40.40 -12.31
CA LYS A 172 19.50 40.52 -11.94
C LYS A 172 19.76 41.84 -11.19
N PRO A 173 20.62 41.86 -10.16
CA PRO A 173 21.01 43.08 -9.47
C PRO A 173 21.56 44.12 -10.45
N ALA A 174 21.31 45.41 -10.16
CA ALA A 174 21.87 46.50 -10.96
C ALA A 174 23.41 46.46 -10.91
N VAL A 175 24.05 46.56 -12.08
CA VAL A 175 25.51 46.50 -12.20
C VAL A 175 26.02 47.84 -12.73
N ILE A 176 26.99 48.45 -12.04
CA ILE A 176 27.75 49.60 -12.56
C ILE A 176 28.92 49.02 -13.37
N ALA A 177 28.97 49.28 -14.68
CA ALA A 177 30.06 48.77 -15.51
C ALA A 177 31.39 49.48 -15.20
N ALA A 178 32.51 48.78 -15.36
CA ALA A 178 33.83 49.38 -15.21
C ALA A 178 34.02 50.50 -16.26
N GLY A 179 34.41 51.70 -15.81
CA GLY A 179 34.50 52.89 -16.66
C GLY A 179 33.18 53.61 -16.91
N SER A 180 32.07 53.22 -16.27
CA SER A 180 30.83 54.00 -16.29
C SER A 180 31.05 55.42 -15.78
N SER A 181 30.44 56.39 -16.47
CA SER A 181 30.43 57.77 -15.99
C SER A 181 29.69 57.88 -14.66
N ALA A 182 30.03 58.88 -13.85
CA ALA A 182 29.36 59.14 -12.58
C ALA A 182 27.83 59.33 -12.76
N THR A 183 27.37 59.77 -13.93
CA THR A 183 25.93 59.86 -14.24
C THR A 183 25.32 58.48 -14.48
N ALA A 184 25.92 57.65 -15.33
CA ALA A 184 25.41 56.30 -15.60
C ALA A 184 25.38 55.42 -14.33
N ALA A 185 26.39 55.57 -13.45
CA ALA A 185 26.41 54.87 -12.16
C ALA A 185 25.27 55.32 -11.24
N ARG A 186 24.98 56.63 -11.19
CA ARG A 186 23.88 57.20 -10.36
C ARG A 186 22.51 56.78 -10.86
N ASP A 187 22.32 56.73 -12.17
CA ASP A 187 21.08 56.24 -12.78
C ASP A 187 20.86 54.75 -12.49
N ALA A 188 21.94 53.95 -12.57
CA ALA A 188 21.90 52.51 -12.28
C ALA A 188 21.56 52.18 -10.81
N ILE A 189 21.93 53.05 -9.86
CA ILE A 189 21.62 52.89 -8.42
C ILE A 189 20.39 53.69 -7.96
N GLY A 190 19.73 54.44 -8.85
CA GLY A 190 18.52 55.22 -8.54
C GLY A 190 18.75 56.46 -7.65
N ALA A 191 19.95 57.04 -7.64
CA ALA A 191 20.28 58.19 -6.79
C ALA A 191 19.95 59.52 -7.50
N PHE A 192 18.82 60.15 -7.15
CA PHE A 192 18.45 61.50 -7.63
C PHE A 192 19.51 62.54 -7.22
N ALA A 193 20.16 63.18 -8.20
CA ALA A 193 21.19 64.19 -7.97
C ALA A 193 20.58 65.52 -7.49
N ALA A 194 20.90 65.94 -6.27
CA ALA A 194 20.63 67.30 -5.80
C ALA A 194 21.52 68.31 -6.53
N SER A 195 20.92 69.36 -7.13
CA SER A 195 21.60 70.41 -7.88
C SER A 195 22.25 71.45 -6.97
N LEU A 196 23.55 71.69 -7.13
CA LEU A 196 24.18 72.96 -6.72
C LEU A 196 24.72 73.63 -7.99
N ALA A 197 24.10 74.75 -8.36
CA ALA A 197 24.40 75.51 -9.57
C ALA A 197 25.70 76.34 -9.41
N PRO A 198 26.48 76.55 -10.48
CA PRO A 198 27.74 77.29 -10.45
C PRO A 198 27.51 78.79 -10.70
N ALA A 199 27.83 79.66 -9.74
CA ALA A 199 27.87 81.10 -9.98
C ALA A 199 28.83 81.81 -9.02
N LEU A 200 30.13 81.88 -9.38
CA LEU A 200 31.06 82.91 -8.89
C LEU A 200 32.43 82.85 -9.60
N VAL A 201 32.44 83.08 -10.92
CA VAL A 201 33.66 83.47 -11.65
C VAL A 201 33.27 84.61 -12.59
N SER A 202 33.08 85.82 -12.04
CA SER A 202 32.76 87.02 -12.83
C SER A 202 33.49 88.29 -12.37
N THR A 203 34.49 88.20 -11.49
CA THR A 203 35.13 89.41 -10.95
C THR A 203 36.66 89.40 -10.93
N LEU A 204 37.33 88.42 -11.55
CA LEU A 204 38.78 88.50 -11.78
C LEU A 204 39.06 89.21 -13.12
N PRO A 205 39.93 90.23 -13.16
CA PRO A 205 40.26 90.94 -14.40
C PRO A 205 40.97 90.00 -15.39
N ALA A 206 40.68 90.16 -16.68
CA ALA A 206 41.03 89.20 -17.74
C ALA A 206 42.54 88.95 -17.95
N THR A 207 43.43 89.71 -17.32
CA THR A 207 44.88 89.47 -17.33
C THR A 207 45.52 89.86 -15.99
N PRO A 208 45.90 88.91 -15.12
CA PRO A 208 46.58 89.20 -13.87
C PRO A 208 48.03 89.63 -14.12
N THR A 209 48.49 90.69 -13.45
CA THR A 209 49.91 91.09 -13.49
C THR A 209 50.74 90.11 -12.66
N PRO A 210 51.84 89.53 -13.19
CA PRO A 210 52.69 88.63 -12.42
C PRO A 210 53.25 89.33 -11.18
N GLY A 211 53.14 88.68 -10.01
CA GLY A 211 53.70 89.16 -8.73
C GLY A 211 52.73 89.90 -7.81
N LYS A 212 51.43 90.01 -8.13
CA LYS A 212 50.40 90.47 -7.19
C LYS A 212 49.45 89.36 -6.78
N LEU A 213 49.30 89.18 -5.47
CA LEU A 213 48.27 88.33 -4.85
C LEU A 213 46.99 89.16 -4.68
N TYR A 214 45.88 88.64 -5.18
CA TYR A 214 44.55 89.23 -5.05
C TYR A 214 43.73 88.36 -4.10
N CYS A 215 43.42 88.86 -2.91
CA CYS A 215 42.49 88.19 -2.00
C CYS A 215 41.06 88.59 -2.36
N LEU A 216 40.18 87.61 -2.50
CA LEU A 216 38.72 87.82 -2.53
C LEU A 216 38.26 88.21 -1.11
N PRO A 217 37.32 89.14 -0.95
CA PRO A 217 36.79 89.46 0.37
C PRO A 217 36.02 88.28 0.95
N GLU A 218 36.21 88.03 2.24
CA GLU A 218 35.56 86.94 2.96
C GLU A 218 34.04 87.16 3.03
N SER A 219 33.30 86.13 2.64
CA SER A 219 31.89 85.90 3.00
C SER A 219 31.73 84.46 3.44
#